data_AF-A0A954Y758-F1
#
_entry.id   AF-A0A954Y758-F1
#
_cell.length_a   1.000
_cell.length_b   1.000
_cell.length_c   1.000
_cell.angle_alpha   90.00
_cell.angle_beta   90.00
_cell.angle_gamma   90.00
#
_symmetry.space_group_name_H-M   'P 1'
#
loop_
_entity.id
_entity.type
_entity.pdbx_description
1 polymer ?
#
loop_
_entity_poly.entity_id
_entity_poly.type
_entity_poly.pdbx_seq_one_letter_code
_entity_poly.pdbx_strand_id
1 'polypeptide(L)'
;MSSNRGNSNPTPPGDHQWLELLSAYVDGEVSPTERAEVEALLSKDPAARLALEEFQSLHDTLQSVPHEQAPSGLQKAVLEATRQPGAGGRVRI
;
A
#
# COMPACT_ATOMS: atom_id res chain seq x y z
N MET A 1 -10.55 0.76 -39.48
CA MET A 1 -9.93 -0.40 -38.81
C MET A 1 -8.89 0.13 -37.85
N SER A 2 -9.19 0.12 -36.55
CA SER A 2 -8.22 0.10 -35.44
C SER A 2 -9.02 -0.04 -34.15
N SER A 3 -9.11 -1.30 -33.72
CA SER A 3 -9.99 -1.79 -32.65
C SER A 3 -9.47 -1.41 -31.27
N ASN A 4 -10.37 -0.84 -30.48
CA ASN A 4 -10.70 -1.24 -29.10
C ASN A 4 -9.59 -1.99 -28.33
N ARG A 5 -8.71 -1.26 -27.61
CA ARG A 5 -7.97 -1.80 -26.47
C ARG A 5 -8.89 -1.82 -25.25
N GLY A 6 -9.89 -2.70 -25.28
CA GLY A 6 -10.60 -3.14 -24.09
C GLY A 6 -9.76 -4.22 -23.42
N ASN A 7 -8.89 -3.82 -22.50
CA ASN A 7 -8.33 -4.73 -21.50
C ASN A 7 -9.42 -5.00 -20.46
N SER A 8 -10.35 -5.89 -20.81
CA SER A 8 -11.33 -6.43 -19.87
C SER A 8 -10.60 -7.30 -18.86
N ASN A 9 -10.08 -6.68 -17.80
CA ASN A 9 -9.76 -7.41 -16.58
C ASN A 9 -11.08 -8.07 -16.12
N PRO A 10 -11.14 -9.39 -15.89
CA PRO A 10 -12.37 -10.01 -15.43
C PRO A 10 -12.66 -9.48 -14.02
N THR A 11 -13.62 -8.58 -13.88
CA THR A 11 -14.07 -8.08 -12.57
C THR A 11 -14.89 -9.17 -11.87
N PRO A 12 -14.41 -9.81 -10.79
CA PRO A 12 -15.25 -10.61 -9.92
C PRO A 12 -15.99 -9.67 -8.95
N PRO A 13 -17.16 -10.06 -8.39
CA PRO A 13 -17.97 -9.15 -7.58
C PRO A 13 -17.35 -8.98 -6.18
N GLY A 14 -16.96 -7.74 -5.83
CA GLY A 14 -16.37 -7.33 -4.54
C GLY A 14 -14.99 -6.67 -4.70
N ASP A 15 -14.94 -5.36 -4.94
CA ASP A 15 -14.18 -4.75 -6.04
C ASP A 15 -12.69 -4.43 -5.77
N HIS A 16 -12.20 -4.35 -4.53
CA HIS A 16 -10.77 -4.04 -4.24
C HIS A 16 -10.14 -4.87 -3.12
N GLN A 17 -10.91 -5.66 -2.38
CA GLN A 17 -10.43 -6.35 -1.18
C GLN A 17 -9.28 -7.32 -1.45
N TRP A 18 -9.30 -8.01 -2.59
CA TRP A 18 -8.22 -8.94 -2.94
C TRP A 18 -6.94 -8.21 -3.43
N LEU A 19 -7.09 -7.03 -4.04
CA LEU A 19 -5.95 -6.18 -4.40
C LEU A 19 -5.31 -5.57 -3.16
N GLU A 20 -6.13 -5.12 -2.21
CA GLU A 20 -5.67 -4.66 -0.89
C GLU A 20 -4.90 -5.77 -0.16
N LEU A 21 -5.43 -7.00 -0.20
CA LEU A 21 -4.77 -8.16 0.40
C LEU A 21 -3.42 -8.47 -0.25
N LEU A 22 -3.30 -8.37 -1.58
CA LEU A 22 -2.03 -8.54 -2.29
C LEU A 22 -1.03 -7.41 -1.97
N SER A 23 -1.49 -6.16 -1.87
CA SER A 23 -0.64 -5.03 -1.47
C SER A 23 -0.11 -5.23 -0.05
N ALA A 24 -1.01 -5.51 0.91
CA ALA A 24 -0.63 -5.79 2.29
C ALA A 24 0.33 -6.98 2.40
N TYR A 25 0.18 -7.99 1.52
CA TYR A 25 1.09 -9.14 1.48
C TYR A 25 2.52 -8.72 1.07
N VAL A 26 2.65 -7.83 0.08
CA VAL A 26 3.94 -7.29 -0.37
C VAL A 26 4.58 -6.43 0.71
N ASP A 27 3.79 -5.61 1.40
CA ASP A 27 4.26 -4.75 2.49
C ASP A 27 4.54 -5.51 3.80
N GLY A 28 4.12 -6.78 3.89
CA GLY A 28 4.33 -7.63 5.06
C GLY A 28 3.34 -7.40 6.20
N GLU A 29 2.20 -6.75 5.92
CA GLU A 29 1.17 -6.35 6.89
C GLU A 29 0.04 -7.39 7.06
N VAL A 30 0.11 -8.52 6.36
CA VAL A 30 -0.88 -9.60 6.45
C VAL A 30 -0.67 -10.51 7.67
N SER A 31 -1.77 -10.99 8.24
CA SER A 31 -1.77 -12.05 9.23
C SER A 31 -1.39 -13.42 8.62
N PRO A 32 -1.04 -14.44 9.44
CA PRO A 32 -0.74 -15.78 8.93
C PRO A 32 -1.88 -16.42 8.15
N THR A 33 -3.13 -16.17 8.54
CA THR A 33 -4.33 -16.68 7.84
C THR A 33 -4.45 -16.04 6.46
N GLU A 34 -4.35 -14.72 6.40
CA GLU A 34 -4.40 -13.94 5.15
C GLU A 34 -3.26 -14.31 4.19
N ARG A 35 -2.05 -14.56 4.72
CA ARG A 35 -0.93 -15.06 3.91
C ARG A 35 -1.25 -16.39 3.25
N ALA A 36 -1.86 -17.33 3.97
CA ALA A 36 -2.26 -18.62 3.40
C ALA A 36 -3.35 -18.46 2.32
N GLU A 37 -4.26 -17.49 2.48
CA GLU A 37 -5.26 -17.16 1.46
C GLU A 37 -4.62 -16.60 0.18
N VAL A 38 -3.66 -15.68 0.32
CA VAL A 38 -2.89 -15.15 -0.81
C VAL A 38 -2.13 -16.25 -1.53
N GLU A 39 -1.43 -17.12 -0.80
CA GLU A 39 -0.70 -18.25 -1.40
C GLU A 39 -1.62 -19.21 -2.15
N ALA A 40 -2.80 -19.50 -1.58
CA ALA A 40 -3.82 -20.31 -2.24
C ALA A 40 -4.35 -19.64 -3.52
N LEU A 41 -4.52 -18.32 -3.52
CA LEU A 41 -4.93 -17.54 -4.69
C LEU A 41 -3.85 -17.57 -5.78
N LEU A 42 -2.59 -17.29 -5.43
CA LEU A 42 -1.46 -17.27 -6.35
C LEU A 42 -1.23 -18.64 -7.02
N SER A 43 -1.50 -19.74 -6.31
CA SER A 43 -1.40 -21.09 -6.86
C SER A 43 -2.43 -21.39 -7.95
N LYS A 44 -3.58 -20.70 -7.94
CA LYS A 44 -4.74 -20.98 -8.80
C LYS A 44 -4.90 -19.97 -9.93
N ASP A 45 -4.49 -18.72 -9.71
CA ASP A 45 -4.79 -17.62 -10.59
C ASP A 45 -3.50 -16.97 -11.19
N PRO A 46 -3.27 -17.11 -12.50
CA PRO A 46 -2.22 -16.37 -13.20
C PRO A 46 -2.36 -14.85 -13.11
N ALA A 47 -3.58 -14.30 -13.08
CA ALA A 47 -3.79 -12.85 -12.99
C ALA A 47 -3.37 -12.29 -11.62
N ALA A 48 -3.61 -13.04 -10.55
CA ALA A 48 -3.14 -12.68 -9.22
C ALA A 48 -1.60 -12.66 -9.13
N ARG A 49 -0.91 -13.57 -9.84
CA ARG A 49 0.56 -13.57 -9.93
C ARG A 49 1.09 -12.33 -10.65
N LEU A 50 0.47 -11.95 -11.78
CA LEU A 50 0.83 -10.72 -12.49
C LEU A 50 0.62 -9.48 -11.63
N ALA A 51 -0.51 -9.38 -10.93
CA ALA A 51 -0.78 -8.27 -10.01
C ALA A 51 0.25 -8.21 -8.87
N LEU A 52 0.64 -9.36 -8.32
CA LEU A 52 1.67 -9.43 -7.29
C LEU A 52 3.04 -8.95 -7.81
N GLU A 53 3.44 -9.36 -9.02
CA GLU A 53 4.67 -8.91 -9.66
C GLU A 53 4.69 -7.38 -9.85
N GLU A 54 3.55 -6.78 -10.26
CA GLU A 54 3.41 -5.33 -10.38
C GLU A 54 3.58 -4.63 -9.02
N PHE A 55 2.94 -5.13 -7.95
CA PHE A 55 3.08 -4.57 -6.61
C PHE A 55 4.49 -4.72 -6.04
N GLN A 56 5.15 -5.85 -6.28
CA GLN A 56 6.54 -6.07 -5.88
C GLN A 56 7.48 -5.09 -6.57
N SER A 57 7.33 -4.90 -7.88
CA SER A 57 8.14 -3.92 -8.61
C SER A 57 7.93 -2.49 -8.10
N LEU A 58 6.70 -2.13 -7.73
CA LEU A 58 6.40 -0.82 -7.15
C LEU A 58 7.02 -0.69 -5.75
N HIS A 59 6.85 -1.68 -4.89
CA HIS A 59 7.42 -1.71 -3.55
C HIS A 59 8.95 -1.56 -3.58
N ASP A 60 9.64 -2.34 -4.42
CA ASP A 60 11.09 -2.26 -4.58
C ASP A 60 11.54 -0.87 -5.05
N THR A 61 10.78 -0.26 -5.96
CA THR A 61 11.05 1.11 -6.42
C THR A 61 10.92 2.11 -5.27
N LEU A 62 9.88 1.98 -4.44
CA LEU A 62 9.68 2.85 -3.27
C LEU A 62 10.76 2.65 -2.21
N GLN A 63 11.16 1.40 -1.94
CA GLN A 63 12.25 1.08 -1.00
C GLN A 63 13.61 1.56 -1.48
N SER A 64 13.79 1.75 -2.80
CA SER A 64 15.04 2.27 -3.36
C SER A 64 15.26 3.77 -3.10
N VAL A 65 14.22 4.49 -2.65
CA VAL A 65 14.30 5.92 -2.35
C VAL A 65 15.19 6.14 -1.12
N PRO A 66 16.19 7.05 -1.17
CA PRO A 66 17.05 7.31 -0.02
C PRO A 66 16.25 7.74 1.22
N HIS A 67 16.46 7.04 2.34
CA HIS A 67 15.94 7.46 3.63
C HIS A 67 16.70 8.68 4.15
N GLU A 68 16.02 9.82 4.21
CA GLU A 68 16.58 11.02 4.83
C GLU A 68 16.44 10.95 6.36
N GLN A 69 17.48 11.37 7.08
CA GLN A 69 17.44 11.44 8.54
C GLN A 69 16.67 12.68 8.97
N ALA A 70 15.82 12.53 9.98
CA ALA A 70 15.14 13.67 10.58
C ALA A 70 16.15 14.72 11.08
N PRO A 71 15.89 16.02 10.88
CA PRO A 71 16.74 17.08 11.42
C PRO A 71 16.94 16.95 12.93
N SER A 72 18.16 17.22 13.40
CA SER A 72 18.48 17.25 14.83
C SER A 72 17.59 18.27 15.54
N GLY A 73 16.67 17.79 16.38
CA GLY A 73 15.72 18.62 17.11
C GLY A 73 14.24 18.36 16.78
N LEU A 74 13.94 17.61 15.70
CA LEU A 74 12.56 17.27 15.35
C LEU A 74 11.85 16.54 16.50
N GLN A 75 12.50 15.53 17.08
CA GLN A 75 11.95 14.78 18.22
C GLN A 75 11.59 15.68 19.40
N LYS A 76 12.48 16.64 19.73
CA LYS A 76 12.25 17.59 20.82
C LYS A 76 11.06 18.51 20.51
N ALA A 77 11.00 19.07 19.29
CA ALA A 77 9.92 19.93 18.85
C ALA A 77 8.55 19.22 18.89
N VAL A 78 8.50 17.95 18.46
CA VAL A 78 7.27 17.13 18.53
C VAL A 78 6.83 16.92 19.99
N LEU A 79 7.75 16.60 20.89
CA LEU A 79 7.45 16.41 22.31
C LEU A 79 6.98 17.70 23.00
N GLU A 80 7.49 18.87 22.59
CA GLU A 80 7.04 20.16 23.10
C GLU A 80 5.64 20.51 22.58
N ALA A 81 5.35 20.20 21.31
CA ALA A 81 4.04 20.43 20.70
C ALA A 81 2.93 19.59 21.33
N THR A 82 3.19 18.32 21.67
CA THR A 82 2.18 17.43 22.28
C THR A 82 1.94 17.65 23.76
N ARG A 83 2.85 18.36 24.45
CA ARG A 83 2.70 18.74 25.87
C ARG A 83 1.77 19.92 26.09
N GLN A 84 1.42 20.68 25.05
CA GLN A 84 0.46 21.77 25.18
C GLN A 84 -0.97 21.22 25.09
N PRO A 85 -1.77 21.31 26.17
CA PRO A 85 -3.18 20.97 26.08
C PRO A 85 -3.91 22.12 25.38
N GLY A 86 -4.27 21.91 24.11
CA GLY A 86 -5.31 22.65 23.42
C GLY A 86 -4.89 24.00 22.79
N ALA A 87 -4.61 23.97 21.50
CA ALA A 87 -5.10 25.00 20.59
C ALA A 87 -5.78 24.28 19.42
N GLY A 88 -7.03 23.89 19.65
CA GLY A 88 -7.93 23.43 18.60
C GLY A 88 -7.88 24.40 17.43
N GLY A 89 -7.90 23.81 16.23
CA GLY A 89 -7.60 24.47 14.98
C GLY A 89 -8.33 25.77 14.75
N ARG A 90 -7.66 26.65 14.01
CA ARG A 90 -8.25 27.68 13.19
C ARG A 90 -7.21 28.13 12.15
N VAL A 91 -7.12 27.39 11.05
CA VAL A 91 -6.67 27.99 9.79
C VAL A 91 -7.75 28.99 9.41
N ARG A 92 -7.49 30.28 9.62
CA ARG A 92 -8.28 31.35 9.01
C ARG A 92 -7.60 31.69 7.68
N ILE A 93 -8.28 31.31 6.61
CA ILE A 93 -8.14 31.93 5.28
C ILE A 93 -8.46 33.42 5.36
#